data_AF-A0A8X6SW47-F1
#
_entry.id   AF-A0A8X6SW47-F1
#
_cell.length_a   1.000
_cell.length_b   1.000
_cell.length_c   1.000
_cell.angle_alpha   90.00
_cell.angle_beta   90.00
_cell.angle_gamma   90.00
#
_symmetry.space_group_name_H-M   'P 1'
#
loop_
_entity.id
_entity.type
_entity.pdbx_description
1 polymer ?
#
loop_
_entity_poly.entity_id
_entity_poly.type
_entity_poly.pdbx_seq_one_letter_code
_entity_poly.pdbx_strand_id
1 'polypeptide(L)'
;MIKQGVDSSNGPKTRIAVVPDFHKRILFSDEAHFWLNGYDNKQNCRIWSEANPQAYVETSLHPEKLTVWCALWAGGIIGSYFFKNQECHYVTVNGDRYRNMITNLFIPELNKHDVQELWFQQDGATCHTARATIHLLKDTFGDHLISRFGPVNWPPRLYL
;
A
#
# COMPACT_ATOMS: atom_id res chain seq x y z
N MET A 1 -11.08 -43.24 -12.46
CA MET A 1 -11.19 -42.12 -11.50
C MET A 1 -10.15 -41.08 -11.91
N ILE A 2 -10.53 -40.13 -12.77
CA ILE A 2 -9.62 -39.15 -13.36
C ILE A 2 -9.60 -37.95 -12.41
N LYS A 3 -8.45 -37.68 -11.78
CA LYS A 3 -8.22 -36.41 -11.08
C LYS A 3 -8.17 -35.32 -12.14
N GLN A 4 -9.15 -34.42 -12.15
CA GLN A 4 -9.05 -33.19 -12.92
C GLN A 4 -7.92 -32.36 -12.32
N GLY A 5 -6.89 -32.10 -13.13
CA GLY A 5 -5.84 -31.15 -12.79
C GLY A 5 -6.41 -29.74 -12.83
N VAL A 6 -6.30 -29.02 -11.72
CA VAL A 6 -6.47 -27.57 -11.72
C VAL A 6 -5.27 -27.01 -12.47
N ASP A 7 -5.54 -26.42 -13.63
CA ASP A 7 -4.55 -25.73 -14.45
C ASP A 7 -3.99 -24.52 -13.68
N SER A 8 -2.74 -24.63 -13.26
CA SER A 8 -1.97 -23.61 -12.56
C SER A 8 -1.35 -22.57 -13.50
N SER A 9 -1.70 -22.55 -14.79
CA SER A 9 -1.13 -21.63 -15.79
C SER A 9 -1.82 -20.25 -15.85
N ASN A 10 -2.99 -20.08 -15.24
CA ASN A 10 -3.73 -18.81 -15.31
C ASN A 10 -3.30 -17.82 -14.24
N GLY A 11 -2.27 -17.05 -14.61
CA GLY A 11 -1.85 -15.90 -13.85
C GLY A 11 -2.99 -14.88 -13.59
N PRO A 12 -2.76 -13.95 -12.66
CA PRO A 12 -3.69 -12.91 -12.23
C PRO A 12 -4.25 -12.05 -13.37
N LYS A 13 -3.45 -11.78 -14.40
CA LYS A 13 -3.90 -11.03 -15.59
C LYS A 13 -5.04 -11.73 -16.31
N THR A 14 -5.02 -13.06 -16.35
CA THR A 14 -6.08 -13.88 -16.96
C THR A 14 -7.29 -14.00 -16.03
N ARG A 15 -7.12 -13.98 -14.71
CA ARG A 15 -8.24 -14.02 -13.74
C ARG A 15 -9.03 -12.72 -13.65
N ILE A 16 -8.37 -11.56 -13.74
CA ILE A 16 -9.01 -10.22 -13.71
C ILE A 16 -10.04 -10.06 -14.84
N ALA A 17 -9.80 -10.66 -16.02
CA ALA A 17 -10.68 -10.56 -17.18
C ALA A 17 -11.82 -11.60 -17.20
N VAL A 18 -11.74 -12.64 -16.36
CA VAL A 18 -12.64 -13.81 -16.42
C VAL A 18 -13.60 -13.87 -15.23
N VAL A 19 -13.25 -13.26 -14.09
CA VAL A 19 -14.10 -13.24 -12.89
C VAL A 19 -14.87 -11.91 -12.80
N PRO A 20 -16.22 -11.92 -12.87
CA PRO A 20 -17.02 -10.74 -12.65
C PRO A 20 -16.70 -10.11 -11.28
N ASP A 21 -16.66 -8.78 -11.22
CA ASP A 21 -16.43 -8.03 -9.98
C ASP A 21 -15.14 -8.35 -9.23
N PHE A 22 -14.11 -8.88 -9.90
CA PHE A 22 -12.83 -9.20 -9.26
C PHE A 22 -12.21 -8.03 -8.50
N HIS A 23 -12.40 -6.79 -8.97
CA HIS A 23 -11.94 -5.57 -8.30
C HIS A 23 -12.48 -5.42 -6.86
N LYS A 24 -13.67 -5.97 -6.55
CA LYS A 24 -14.24 -5.96 -5.19
C LYS A 24 -13.51 -6.90 -4.22
N ARG A 25 -12.76 -7.85 -4.77
CA ARG A 25 -11.93 -8.81 -4.02
C ARG A 25 -10.49 -8.33 -3.85
N ILE A 26 -10.13 -7.14 -4.33
CA ILE A 26 -8.79 -6.59 -4.14
C ILE A 26 -8.77 -5.72 -2.89
N LEU A 27 -7.82 -6.02 -2.00
CA LEU A 27 -7.47 -5.24 -0.84
C LEU A 27 -6.28 -4.33 -1.20
N PHE A 28 -6.59 -3.09 -1.56
CA PHE A 28 -5.61 -2.08 -1.88
C PHE A 28 -5.00 -1.52 -0.61
N SER A 29 -3.68 -1.33 -0.59
CA SER A 29 -2.99 -0.70 0.53
C SER A 29 -1.96 0.31 0.05
N ASP A 30 -1.78 1.37 0.82
CA ASP A 30 -0.80 2.41 0.52
C ASP A 30 -0.44 3.23 1.78
N GLU A 31 0.67 3.96 1.69
CA GLU A 31 1.06 4.99 2.64
C GLU A 31 0.73 6.40 2.15
N ALA A 32 0.15 7.21 3.03
CA ALA A 32 0.01 8.64 2.83
C ALA A 32 0.89 9.42 3.80
N HIS A 33 1.57 10.46 3.29
CA HIS A 33 2.34 11.40 4.09
C HIS A 33 1.56 12.70 4.31
N PHE A 34 1.42 13.09 5.58
CA PHE A 34 0.81 14.35 6.00
C PHE A 34 1.88 15.21 6.67
N TRP A 35 1.99 16.47 6.27
CA TRP A 35 2.95 17.40 6.85
C TRP A 35 2.27 18.23 7.93
N LEU A 36 2.82 18.25 9.13
CA LEU A 36 2.17 18.85 10.31
C LEU A 36 2.39 20.36 10.42
N ASN A 37 3.30 20.90 9.60
CA ASN A 37 3.64 22.33 9.57
C ASN A 37 2.92 23.10 8.45
N GLY A 38 1.88 22.53 7.83
CA GLY A 38 1.20 23.15 6.69
C GLY A 38 2.07 23.21 5.43
N TYR A 39 3.00 22.27 5.25
CA TYR A 39 3.78 22.17 4.02
C TYR A 39 2.85 22.03 2.81
N ASP A 40 2.76 23.10 2.03
CA ASP A 40 2.05 23.10 0.77
C ASP A 40 2.86 22.32 -0.27
N ASN A 41 2.20 21.35 -0.90
CA ASN A 41 2.75 20.68 -2.07
C ASN A 41 3.02 21.74 -3.15
N LYS A 42 4.27 21.89 -3.61
CA LYS A 42 4.64 22.84 -4.66
C LYS A 42 3.84 22.67 -5.96
N GLN A 43 3.29 21.48 -6.22
CA GLN A 43 2.38 21.26 -7.34
C GLN A 43 0.98 21.89 -7.14
N ASN A 44 0.53 22.03 -5.88
CA ASN A 44 -0.74 22.69 -5.54
C ASN A 44 -0.56 24.18 -5.22
N CYS A 45 0.64 24.62 -4.83
CA CYS A 45 0.95 26.02 -4.56
C CYS A 45 1.27 26.79 -5.85
N ARG A 46 0.24 27.07 -6.67
CA ARG A 46 0.39 27.86 -7.89
C ARG A 46 -0.01 29.32 -7.63
N ILE A 47 1.00 30.20 -7.57
CA ILE A 47 0.79 31.65 -7.47
C ILE A 47 0.57 32.21 -8.88
N TRP A 48 -0.57 32.84 -9.12
CA TRP A 48 -0.84 33.57 -10.35
C TRP A 48 -0.61 35.07 -10.11
N SER A 49 0.17 35.71 -10.98
CA SER A 49 0.47 37.14 -10.93
C SER A 49 0.77 37.65 -12.33
N GLU A 50 0.39 38.88 -12.64
CA GLU A 50 0.64 39.53 -13.94
C GLU A 50 2.13 39.89 -14.15
N ALA A 51 2.90 40.00 -13.06
CA ALA A 51 4.36 40.17 -13.06
C ALA A 51 5.02 39.18 -12.07
N ASN A 52 6.29 38.85 -12.27
CA ASN A 52 7.01 37.90 -11.41
C ASN A 52 6.98 38.36 -9.93
N PRO A 53 6.28 37.64 -9.03
CA PRO A 53 5.98 38.15 -7.69
C PRO A 53 7.19 38.13 -6.73
N GLN A 54 8.34 37.57 -7.11
CA GLN A 54 9.52 37.37 -6.25
C GLN A 54 9.16 36.83 -4.84
N ALA A 55 8.14 35.98 -4.76
CA ALA A 55 7.68 35.42 -3.50
C ALA A 55 8.64 34.30 -3.08
N TYR A 56 9.33 34.50 -1.96
CA TYR A 56 10.11 33.48 -1.28
C TYR A 56 9.28 32.93 -0.12
N VAL A 57 8.93 31.64 -0.20
CA VAL A 57 8.34 30.92 0.93
C VAL A 57 9.47 30.18 1.64
N GLU A 58 9.83 30.64 2.83
CA GLU A 58 10.79 29.96 3.67
C GLU A 58 10.15 28.68 4.21
N THR A 59 10.70 27.52 3.85
CA THR A 59 10.23 26.22 4.31
C THR A 59 11.26 25.58 5.21
N SER A 60 10.82 25.01 6.33
CA SER A 60 11.70 24.20 7.19
C SER A 60 12.40 23.10 6.37
N LEU A 61 13.71 22.90 6.60
CA LEU A 61 14.48 21.80 6.01
C LEU A 61 14.03 20.42 6.52
N HIS A 62 13.43 20.38 7.71
CA HIS A 62 12.96 19.15 8.36
C HIS A 62 11.52 19.32 8.86
N PRO A 63 10.55 19.43 7.94
CA PRO A 63 9.14 19.43 8.33
C PRO A 63 8.81 18.12 9.05
N GLU A 64 8.08 18.19 10.16
CA GLU A 64 7.52 17.01 10.76
C GLU A 64 6.50 16.39 9.80
N LYS A 65 6.73 15.13 9.46
CA LYS A 65 5.83 14.34 8.61
C LYS A 65 5.25 13.17 9.38
N LEU A 66 3.96 13.01 9.20
CA LEU A 66 3.18 11.87 9.66
C LEU A 66 3.00 10.91 8.48
N THR A 67 3.35 9.64 8.68
CA THR A 67 3.05 8.58 7.70
C THR A 67 1.93 7.71 8.23
N VAL A 68 0.89 7.54 7.42
CA VAL A 68 -0.27 6.72 7.72
C VAL A 68 -0.37 5.61 6.70
N TRP A 69 -0.61 4.39 7.16
CA TRP A 69 -0.93 3.25 6.28
C TRP A 69 -2.40 2.85 6.46
N CYS A 70 -3.08 2.56 5.36
CA CYS A 70 -4.43 2.02 5.36
C CYS A 70 -4.58 0.95 4.29
N ALA A 71 -5.53 0.03 4.50
CA ALA A 71 -6.02 -0.88 3.49
C ALA A 71 -7.51 -0.66 3.22
N LEU A 72 -7.94 -0.76 1.97
CA LEU A 72 -9.32 -0.57 1.53
C LEU A 72 -9.75 -1.66 0.55
N TRP A 73 -11.01 -2.09 0.67
CA TRP A 73 -11.66 -2.98 -0.28
C TRP A 73 -13.16 -2.63 -0.37
N ALA A 74 -13.92 -3.36 -1.19
CA ALA A 74 -15.34 -3.08 -1.39
C ALA A 74 -16.20 -3.16 -0.11
N GLY A 75 -15.71 -3.83 0.95
CA GLY A 75 -16.40 -3.97 2.22
C GLY A 75 -16.04 -2.93 3.28
N GLY A 76 -15.02 -2.08 3.04
CA GLY A 76 -14.61 -1.06 4.00
C GLY A 76 -13.12 -0.75 4.01
N ILE A 77 -12.66 -0.23 5.14
CA ILE A 77 -11.28 0.21 5.38
C ILE A 77 -10.77 -0.49 6.64
N ILE A 78 -9.55 -1.04 6.58
CA ILE A 78 -8.77 -1.50 7.74
C ILE A 78 -7.60 -0.53 7.96
N GLY A 79 -7.36 -0.19 9.23
CA GLY A 79 -6.49 0.91 9.63
C GLY A 79 -7.33 2.09 10.13
N SER A 80 -6.80 3.32 10.18
CA SER A 80 -5.46 3.79 9.82
C SER A 80 -4.39 3.44 10.86
N TYR A 81 -3.20 3.03 10.41
CA TYR A 81 -2.05 2.79 11.29
C TYR A 81 -1.01 3.91 11.18
N PHE A 82 -0.61 4.42 12.34
CA PHE A 82 0.35 5.51 12.47
C PHE A 82 1.71 4.97 12.89
N PHE A 83 2.76 5.31 12.16
CA PHE A 83 4.12 4.91 12.54
C PHE A 83 4.70 5.87 13.58
N LYS A 84 4.72 5.43 14.84
CA LYS A 84 5.27 6.16 15.99
C LYS A 84 6.34 5.35 16.72
N ASN A 85 7.28 6.03 17.37
CA ASN A 85 8.19 5.40 18.34
C ASN A 85 7.54 5.33 19.75
N GLN A 86 8.29 4.83 20.74
CA GLN A 86 7.83 4.71 22.13
C GLN A 86 7.53 6.06 22.80
N GLU A 87 8.18 7.13 22.33
CA GLU A 87 7.97 8.52 22.78
C GLU A 87 6.85 9.22 22.00
N CYS A 88 6.04 8.48 21.24
CA CYS A 88 4.96 8.98 20.40
C CYS A 88 5.37 9.93 19.26
N HIS A 89 6.66 10.02 18.93
CA HIS A 89 7.15 10.76 17.76
C HIS A 89 6.91 9.99 16.46
N TYR A 90 6.53 10.70 15.40
CA TYR A 90 6.33 10.11 14.07
C TYR A 90 7.66 9.66 13.46
N VAL A 91 7.66 8.50 12.83
CA VAL A 91 8.88 7.90 12.29
C VAL A 91 8.72 7.44 10.86
N THR A 92 9.83 7.45 10.12
CA THR A 92 9.90 6.93 8.75
C THR A 92 9.59 5.42 8.72
N VAL A 93 8.81 5.00 7.74
CA VAL A 93 8.53 3.58 7.48
C VAL A 93 9.81 2.92 6.95
N ASN A 94 10.21 1.83 7.59
CA ASN A 94 11.26 0.94 7.10
C ASN A 94 10.70 -0.48 7.03
N GLY A 95 11.47 -1.42 6.49
CA GLY A 95 11.02 -2.81 6.33
C GLY A 95 10.57 -3.45 7.64
N ASP A 96 11.28 -3.21 8.75
CA ASP A 96 10.98 -3.83 10.05
C ASP A 96 9.68 -3.28 10.64
N ARG A 97 9.51 -1.96 10.62
CA ARG A 97 8.28 -1.29 11.07
C ARG A 97 7.08 -1.68 10.22
N TYR A 98 7.27 -1.76 8.90
CA TYR A 98 6.24 -2.22 7.98
C TYR A 98 5.79 -3.64 8.32
N ARG A 99 6.73 -4.60 8.42
CA ARG A 99 6.41 -5.98 8.79
C ARG A 99 5.77 -6.09 10.18
N ASN A 100 6.24 -5.30 11.15
CA ASN A 100 5.65 -5.27 12.49
C ASN A 100 4.19 -4.82 12.46
N MET A 101 3.88 -3.75 11.70
CA MET A 101 2.51 -3.28 11.48
C MET A 101 1.66 -4.36 10.80
N ILE A 102 2.17 -4.99 9.73
CA ILE A 102 1.46 -6.06 9.02
C ILE A 102 1.11 -7.22 9.96
N THR A 103 2.09 -7.73 10.71
CA THR A 103 1.91 -8.91 11.58
C THR A 103 1.06 -8.62 12.81
N ASN A 104 1.26 -7.49 13.48
CA ASN A 104 0.69 -7.26 14.81
C ASN A 104 -0.60 -6.43 14.78
N LEU A 105 -0.84 -5.68 13.71
CA LEU A 105 -2.00 -4.78 13.62
C LEU A 105 -2.91 -5.19 12.47
N PHE A 106 -2.39 -5.22 11.24
CA PHE A 106 -3.22 -5.43 10.06
C PHE A 106 -3.80 -6.84 9.96
N ILE A 107 -2.97 -7.89 10.04
CA ILE A 107 -3.44 -9.29 9.92
C ILE A 107 -4.47 -9.64 11.01
N PRO A 108 -4.26 -9.28 12.30
CA PRO A 108 -5.27 -9.51 13.33
C PRO A 108 -6.60 -8.80 13.07
N GLU A 109 -6.60 -7.56 12.59
CA GLU A 109 -7.84 -6.88 12.21
C GLU A 109 -8.49 -7.51 10.98
N LEU A 110 -7.69 -7.86 9.97
CA LEU A 110 -8.15 -8.53 8.75
C LEU A 110 -8.89 -9.84 9.08
N ASN A 111 -8.38 -10.62 10.03
CA ASN A 111 -8.99 -11.88 10.47
C ASN A 111 -10.35 -11.73 11.15
N LYS A 112 -10.76 -10.50 11.54
CA LYS A 112 -12.10 -10.23 12.06
C LYS A 112 -13.14 -10.07 10.94
N HIS A 113 -12.68 -9.95 9.69
CA HIS A 113 -13.54 -9.85 8.52
C HIS A 113 -13.54 -11.18 7.76
N ASP A 114 -14.65 -11.50 7.09
CA ASP A 114 -14.73 -12.67 6.21
C ASP A 114 -14.09 -12.36 4.85
N VAL A 115 -12.78 -12.62 4.76
CA VAL A 115 -11.90 -12.14 3.68
C VAL A 115 -11.10 -13.25 3.00
N GLN A 116 -11.57 -14.49 3.08
CA GLN A 116 -10.84 -15.69 2.61
C GLN A 116 -10.50 -15.67 1.11
N GLU A 117 -11.17 -14.82 0.32
CA GLU A 117 -10.93 -14.65 -1.11
C GLU A 117 -10.32 -13.30 -1.50
N LEU A 118 -9.87 -12.48 -0.53
CA LEU A 118 -9.26 -11.20 -0.84
C LEU A 118 -7.83 -11.36 -1.37
N TRP A 119 -7.51 -10.52 -2.37
CA TRP A 119 -6.19 -10.37 -2.96
C TRP A 119 -5.51 -9.17 -2.35
N PHE A 120 -4.40 -9.37 -1.65
CA PHE A 120 -3.64 -8.27 -1.09
C PHE A 120 -2.79 -7.60 -2.17
N GLN A 121 -2.91 -6.28 -2.27
CA GLN A 121 -2.13 -5.47 -3.21
C GLN A 121 -1.29 -4.43 -2.46
N GLN A 122 -0.03 -4.34 -2.85
CA GLN A 122 0.91 -3.30 -2.42
C GLN A 122 1.79 -2.83 -3.59
N ASP A 123 2.38 -1.64 -3.45
CA ASP A 123 3.23 -1.04 -4.48
C ASP A 123 4.66 -1.64 -4.52
N GLY A 124 5.53 -1.03 -5.32
CA GLY A 124 6.91 -1.50 -5.53
C GLY A 124 7.95 -0.96 -4.55
N ALA A 125 7.58 -0.34 -3.42
CA ALA A 125 8.53 0.27 -2.50
C ALA A 125 9.54 -0.74 -1.92
N THR A 126 10.72 -0.25 -1.55
CA THR A 126 11.83 -1.11 -1.07
C THR A 126 11.45 -1.90 0.18
N CYS A 127 10.67 -1.32 1.10
CA CYS A 127 10.17 -2.01 2.30
C CYS A 127 9.21 -3.16 1.96
N HIS A 128 8.35 -2.95 0.96
CA HIS A 128 7.34 -3.91 0.50
C HIS A 128 7.95 -5.10 -0.24
N THR A 129 9.03 -4.83 -0.98
CA THR A 129 9.68 -5.78 -1.89
C THR A 129 10.89 -6.48 -1.30
N ALA A 130 11.29 -6.11 -0.09
CA ALA A 130 12.32 -6.81 0.67
C ALA A 130 11.95 -8.29 0.83
N ARG A 131 12.95 -9.19 0.72
CA ARG A 131 12.75 -10.65 0.75
C ARG A 131 11.94 -11.11 1.98
N ALA A 132 12.27 -10.59 3.15
CA ALA A 132 11.56 -10.92 4.40
C ALA A 132 10.09 -10.48 4.37
N THR A 133 9.78 -9.36 3.72
CA THR A 133 8.42 -8.83 3.59
C THR A 133 7.61 -9.65 2.61
N ILE A 134 8.17 -9.97 1.45
CA ILE A 134 7.52 -10.85 0.47
C ILE A 134 7.28 -12.25 1.06
N HIS A 135 8.21 -12.79 1.85
CA HIS A 135 8.03 -14.08 2.52
C HIS A 135 6.86 -14.03 3.50
N LEU A 136 6.83 -13.05 4.40
CA LEU A 136 5.71 -12.82 5.33
C LEU A 136 4.35 -12.76 4.62
N LEU A 137 4.27 -11.98 3.54
CA LEU A 137 3.03 -11.81 2.78
C LEU A 137 2.63 -13.07 2.02
N LYS A 138 3.60 -13.84 1.49
CA LYS A 138 3.31 -15.15 0.87
C LYS A 138 2.80 -16.17 1.88
N ASP A 139 3.36 -16.19 3.09
CA ASP A 139 2.88 -17.08 4.15
C ASP A 139 1.44 -16.72 4.57
N THR A 140 1.09 -15.44 4.50
CA THR A 140 -0.24 -14.94 4.90
C THR A 140 -1.28 -15.09 3.78
N PHE A 141 -0.93 -14.70 2.54
CA PHE A 141 -1.87 -14.56 1.42
C PHE A 141 -1.71 -15.63 0.33
N GLY A 142 -0.67 -16.46 0.40
CA GLY A 142 -0.39 -17.48 -0.61
C GLY A 142 -0.26 -16.88 -2.02
N ASP A 143 -1.02 -17.45 -2.96
CA ASP A 143 -1.08 -17.00 -4.34
C ASP A 143 -1.90 -15.71 -4.53
N HIS A 144 -2.61 -15.24 -3.50
CA HIS A 144 -3.46 -14.04 -3.53
C HIS A 144 -2.67 -12.75 -3.23
N LEU A 145 -1.42 -12.66 -3.70
CA LEU A 145 -0.53 -11.52 -3.46
C LEU A 145 -0.14 -10.82 -4.77
N ILE A 146 -0.54 -9.56 -4.88
CA ILE A 146 -0.25 -8.62 -5.97
C ILE A 146 0.85 -7.66 -5.52
N SER A 147 2.09 -7.94 -5.91
CA SER A 147 3.27 -7.17 -5.50
C SER A 147 4.41 -7.37 -6.47
N ARG A 148 5.35 -6.42 -6.53
CA ARG A 148 6.66 -6.70 -7.15
C ARG A 148 7.33 -7.86 -6.41
N PHE A 149 7.80 -8.87 -7.15
CA PHE A 149 8.32 -10.16 -6.64
C PHE A 149 7.29 -11.08 -5.95
N GLY A 150 6.00 -10.74 -6.00
CA GLY A 150 4.90 -11.61 -5.59
C GLY A 150 4.56 -12.67 -6.66
N PRO A 151 3.62 -13.59 -6.36
CA PRO A 151 3.03 -14.50 -7.35
C PRO A 151 2.44 -13.75 -8.55
N VAL A 152 1.88 -12.56 -8.27
CA VAL A 152 1.32 -11.65 -9.25
C VAL A 152 2.15 -10.38 -9.30
N ASN A 153 2.72 -10.07 -10.45
CA ASN A 153 3.33 -8.77 -10.66
C ASN A 153 2.27 -7.67 -10.75
N TRP A 154 2.43 -6.64 -9.93
CA TRP A 154 1.73 -5.37 -10.12
C TRP A 154 2.10 -4.79 -11.51
N PRO A 155 1.13 -4.35 -12.33
CA PRO A 155 1.42 -3.80 -13.64
C PRO A 155 2.35 -2.58 -13.55
N PRO A 156 3.27 -2.40 -14.51
CA PRO A 156 4.09 -1.20 -14.58
C PRO A 156 3.19 0.03 -14.75
N ARG A 157 3.62 1.18 -14.21
CA ARG A 157 2.93 2.46 -14.43
C ARG A 157 2.87 2.69 -15.95
N LEU A 158 1.68 2.58 -16.53
CA LEU A 158 1.45 3.06 -17.89
C LEU A 158 1.41 4.57 -17.80
N TYR A 159 2.39 5.23 -18.41
CA TYR A 159 2.30 6.66 -18.69
C TYR A 159 1.18 6.80 -19.73
N LEU A 160 0.00 7.24 -19.28
CA LEU A 160 -1.03 7.82 -20.14
C LEU A 160 -0.86 9.34 -20.12
#